data_AF-A0A3A9ZY79-F1
#
_entry.id   AF-A0A3A9ZY79-F1
#
_cell.length_a   1.000
_cell.length_b   1.000
_cell.length_c   1.000
_cell.angle_alpha   90.00
_cell.angle_beta   90.00
_cell.angle_gamma   90.00
#
_symmetry.space_group_name_H-M   'P 1'
#
loop_
_entity.id
_entity.type
_entity.pdbx_description
1 polymer ?
#
loop_
_entity_poly.entity_id
_entity_poly.type
_entity_poly.pdbx_seq_one_letter_code
_entity_poly.pdbx_strand_id
1 'polypeptide(L)'
;MYAATMFFLGADDGDPPGLTDIEGWETMPPGDAAQAVQRSAFPDLYAGQEDAAREIAEEAGIDLYRPGGGAPAPQPTDPGTEDQCYPDEGEDAPGGGEGNGFIDSATTAWPLRVDNPRSTEGAIAWARDQAETSFSGWYRRCLAFVAQAWGWGGSGVNYAIDHYRQMPADMRHDGSRTVPPGALMYWETGGRAGHVALYLGDGLIASNDILRPDYIDIVDATEIETRWGATYVGWAPPYFPAGW
;
A
#
# COMPACT_ATOMS: atom_id res chain seq x y z
N MET A 1 -17.52 -12.47 -7.84
CA MET A 1 -18.12 -12.28 -9.19
C MET A 1 -18.89 -10.97 -9.34
N TYR A 2 -19.10 -10.17 -8.29
CA TYR A 2 -19.96 -8.98 -8.34
C TYR A 2 -19.30 -7.76 -9.02
N ALA A 3 -18.01 -7.51 -8.78
CA ALA A 3 -17.35 -6.30 -9.24
C ALA A 3 -17.19 -6.21 -10.78
N ALA A 4 -16.82 -7.29 -11.45
CA ALA A 4 -16.65 -7.29 -12.91
C ALA A 4 -17.99 -7.10 -13.64
N THR A 5 -19.07 -7.69 -13.11
CA THR A 5 -20.42 -7.52 -13.64
C THR A 5 -20.91 -6.08 -13.44
N MET A 6 -20.72 -5.52 -12.25
CA MET A 6 -21.09 -4.13 -11.95
C MET A 6 -20.30 -3.13 -12.81
N PHE A 7 -19.00 -3.38 -13.05
CA PHE A 7 -18.19 -2.55 -13.93
C PHE A 7 -18.68 -2.60 -15.38
N PHE A 8 -19.05 -3.78 -15.88
CA PHE A 8 -19.43 -3.95 -17.28
C PHE A 8 -20.88 -3.51 -17.56
N LEU A 9 -21.83 -3.91 -16.71
CA LEU A 9 -23.28 -3.73 -16.94
C LEU A 9 -23.92 -2.63 -16.09
N GLY A 10 -23.25 -2.15 -15.04
CA GLY A 10 -23.83 -1.18 -14.11
C GLY A 10 -24.77 -1.81 -13.10
N ALA A 11 -25.32 -0.97 -12.22
CA ALA A 11 -26.38 -1.36 -11.31
C ALA A 11 -27.72 -1.53 -12.07
N ASP A 12 -28.62 -2.37 -11.56
CA ASP A 12 -29.93 -2.63 -12.18
C ASP A 12 -30.81 -1.38 -12.33
N ASP A 13 -30.56 -0.34 -11.52
CA ASP A 13 -31.21 0.97 -11.55
C ASP A 13 -30.43 2.05 -12.33
N GLY A 14 -29.26 1.69 -12.90
CA GLY A 14 -28.43 2.55 -13.74
C GLY A 14 -27.45 3.46 -12.97
N ASP A 15 -27.35 3.36 -11.64
CA ASP A 15 -26.35 4.07 -10.85
C ASP A 15 -25.73 3.17 -9.75
N PRO A 16 -24.40 2.96 -9.75
CA PRO A 16 -23.42 3.51 -10.68
C PRO A 16 -23.57 2.95 -12.11
N PRO A 17 -23.30 3.76 -13.14
CA PRO A 17 -23.37 3.33 -14.53
C PRO A 17 -22.31 2.26 -14.82
N GLY A 18 -22.65 1.32 -15.69
CA GLY A 18 -21.71 0.37 -16.25
C GLY A 18 -21.00 0.91 -17.47
N LEU A 19 -20.00 0.17 -17.93
CA LEU A 19 -19.30 0.46 -19.18
C LEU A 19 -20.26 0.52 -20.36
N THR A 20 -21.26 -0.37 -20.42
CA THR A 20 -22.27 -0.38 -21.49
C THR A 20 -23.20 0.84 -21.49
N ASP A 21 -23.25 1.60 -20.38
CA ASP A 21 -24.08 2.80 -20.26
C ASP A 21 -23.34 4.07 -20.74
N ILE A 22 -22.04 3.98 -21.03
CA ILE A 22 -21.20 5.09 -21.51
C ILE A 22 -21.25 5.14 -23.04
N GLU A 23 -21.83 6.18 -23.62
CA GLU A 23 -21.92 6.32 -25.08
C GLU A 23 -20.54 6.34 -25.76
N GLY A 24 -20.30 5.43 -26.71
CA GLY A 24 -19.06 5.35 -27.48
C GLY A 24 -17.91 4.59 -26.81
N TRP A 25 -18.16 3.96 -25.66
CA TRP A 25 -17.15 3.25 -24.86
C TRP A 25 -16.37 2.20 -25.65
N GLU A 26 -16.96 1.56 -26.67
CA GLU A 26 -16.29 0.52 -27.48
C GLU A 26 -15.08 1.05 -28.26
N THR A 27 -15.02 2.37 -28.48
CA THR A 27 -13.97 3.05 -29.23
C THR A 27 -13.15 4.03 -28.38
N MET A 28 -13.47 4.14 -27.08
CA MET A 28 -12.70 4.95 -26.14
C MET A 28 -11.37 4.27 -25.80
N PRO A 29 -10.32 5.06 -25.53
CA PRO A 29 -9.14 4.55 -24.84
C PRO A 29 -9.55 3.86 -23.52
N PRO A 30 -8.98 2.68 -23.18
CA PRO A 30 -9.34 1.92 -21.98
C PRO A 30 -9.31 2.72 -20.67
N GLY A 31 -8.35 3.64 -20.53
CA GLY A 31 -8.25 4.53 -19.36
C GLY A 31 -9.42 5.50 -19.26
N ASP A 32 -9.83 6.09 -20.38
CA ASP A 32 -10.96 7.02 -20.45
C ASP A 32 -12.28 6.29 -20.16
N ALA A 33 -12.42 5.08 -20.68
CA ALA A 33 -13.60 4.24 -20.48
C ALA A 33 -13.73 3.81 -18.99
N ALA A 34 -12.62 3.39 -18.37
CA ALA A 34 -12.58 3.05 -16.95
C ALA A 34 -12.89 4.27 -16.06
N GLN A 35 -12.31 5.42 -16.40
CA GLN A 35 -12.56 6.68 -15.72
C GLN A 35 -14.02 7.13 -15.82
N ALA A 36 -14.66 6.95 -16.97
CA ALA A 36 -16.07 7.29 -17.19
C ALA A 36 -17.02 6.45 -16.32
N VAL A 37 -16.72 5.16 -16.16
CA VAL A 37 -17.48 4.24 -15.28
C VAL A 37 -17.26 4.57 -13.81
N GLN A 38 -16.00 4.73 -13.40
CA GLN A 38 -15.64 4.86 -12.00
C GLN A 38 -15.82 6.27 -11.43
N ARG A 39 -15.93 7.29 -12.30
CA ARG A 39 -16.03 8.72 -11.93
C ARG A 39 -14.98 9.11 -10.88
N SER A 40 -13.75 8.60 -11.00
CA SER A 40 -12.67 8.90 -10.05
C SER A 40 -12.33 10.39 -10.09
N ALA A 41 -11.91 10.97 -8.96
CA ALA A 41 -11.47 12.37 -8.92
C ALA A 41 -10.12 12.60 -9.63
N PHE A 42 -9.50 11.55 -10.19
CA PHE A 42 -8.14 11.56 -10.72
C PHE A 42 -8.04 10.88 -12.11
N PRO A 43 -8.61 11.48 -13.16
CA PRO A 43 -8.59 10.93 -14.52
C PRO A 43 -7.17 10.72 -15.07
N ASP A 44 -6.22 11.57 -14.69
CA ASP A 44 -4.84 11.52 -15.16
C ASP A 44 -4.05 10.31 -14.64
N LEU A 45 -4.56 9.58 -13.62
CA LEU A 45 -3.89 8.38 -13.10
C LEU A 45 -4.02 7.18 -14.05
N TYR A 46 -5.04 7.16 -14.90
CA TYR A 46 -5.22 6.11 -15.92
C TYR A 46 -4.51 6.45 -17.23
N ALA A 47 -4.29 7.74 -17.50
CA ALA A 47 -3.62 8.19 -18.71
C ALA A 47 -2.14 7.78 -18.70
N GLY A 48 -1.68 7.18 -19.80
CA GLY A 48 -0.27 6.81 -20.00
C GLY A 48 0.14 5.41 -19.52
N GLN A 49 -0.75 4.66 -18.87
CA GLN A 49 -0.45 3.28 -18.43
C GLN A 49 -0.71 2.22 -19.52
N GLU A 50 -1.43 2.57 -20.59
CA GLU A 50 -1.82 1.62 -21.64
C GLU A 50 -0.63 1.08 -22.44
N ASP A 51 0.31 1.94 -22.83
CA ASP A 51 1.49 1.51 -23.61
C ASP A 51 2.36 0.55 -22.80
N ALA A 52 2.60 0.87 -21.52
CA ALA A 52 3.34 0.00 -20.61
C ALA A 52 2.62 -1.33 -20.36
N ALA A 53 1.29 -1.32 -20.20
CA ALA A 53 0.50 -2.53 -20.05
C ALA A 53 0.52 -3.41 -21.30
N ARG A 54 0.52 -2.82 -22.51
CA ARG A 54 0.63 -3.54 -23.78
C ARG A 54 2.01 -4.15 -23.97
N GLU A 55 3.07 -3.45 -23.58
CA GLU A 55 4.44 -3.98 -23.58
C GLU A 55 4.59 -5.19 -22.64
N ILE A 56 4.07 -5.10 -21.42
CA ILE A 56 4.07 -6.22 -20.45
C ILE A 56 3.27 -7.40 -20.98
N ALA A 57 2.10 -7.16 -21.61
CA ALA A 57 1.29 -8.23 -22.16
C ALA A 57 1.96 -8.91 -23.37
N GLU A 58 2.65 -8.15 -24.22
CA GLU A 58 3.45 -8.69 -25.32
C GLU A 58 4.62 -9.55 -24.81
N GLU A 59 5.35 -9.07 -23.80
CA GLU A 59 6.44 -9.82 -23.16
C GLU A 59 5.93 -11.10 -22.48
N ALA A 60 4.75 -11.05 -21.85
CA ALA A 60 4.11 -12.18 -21.22
C ALA A 60 3.44 -13.15 -22.22
N GLY A 61 3.42 -12.83 -23.51
CA GLY A 61 2.72 -13.61 -24.54
C GLY A 61 1.20 -13.67 -24.35
N ILE A 62 0.62 -12.67 -23.68
CA ILE A 62 -0.81 -12.51 -23.46
C ILE A 62 -1.43 -11.86 -24.71
N ASP A 63 -2.27 -12.62 -25.42
CA ASP A 63 -3.02 -12.10 -26.56
C ASP A 63 -4.14 -11.16 -26.08
N LEU A 64 -3.86 -9.86 -26.10
CA LEU A 64 -4.80 -8.80 -25.72
C LEU A 64 -6.00 -8.67 -26.67
N TYR A 65 -5.95 -9.28 -27.85
CA TYR A 65 -7.05 -9.29 -28.82
C TYR A 65 -7.82 -10.61 -28.81
N ARG A 66 -7.48 -11.52 -27.89
CA ARG A 66 -8.19 -12.78 -27.73
C ARG A 66 -9.64 -12.49 -27.33
N PRO A 67 -10.63 -12.99 -28.08
CA PRO A 67 -12.02 -12.88 -27.66
C PRO A 67 -12.24 -13.66 -26.36
N GLY A 68 -12.90 -13.04 -25.38
CA GLY A 68 -13.17 -13.65 -24.08
C GLY A 68 -13.97 -14.95 -24.21
N GLY A 69 -13.44 -16.04 -23.65
CA GLY A 69 -14.10 -17.36 -23.60
C GLY A 69 -14.56 -17.70 -22.18
N GLY A 70 -15.86 -17.93 -21.99
CA GLY A 70 -16.48 -18.16 -20.68
C GLY A 70 -16.15 -19.52 -20.04
N ALA A 71 -15.01 -19.63 -19.36
CA ALA A 71 -14.68 -20.78 -18.51
C ALA A 71 -14.59 -20.37 -17.02
N PRO A 72 -15.07 -21.19 -16.07
CA PRO A 72 -15.13 -20.83 -14.65
C PRO A 72 -13.80 -21.07 -13.90
N ALA A 73 -13.53 -20.21 -12.91
CA ALA A 73 -12.32 -20.24 -12.08
C ALA A 73 -12.36 -21.33 -10.98
N PRO A 74 -11.20 -21.91 -10.57
CA PRO A 74 -11.16 -22.95 -9.54
C PRO A 74 -11.13 -22.38 -8.11
N GLN A 75 -11.80 -23.04 -7.16
CA GLN A 75 -11.85 -22.68 -5.73
C GLN A 75 -10.90 -23.55 -4.86
N PRO A 76 -10.25 -22.99 -3.82
CA PRO A 76 -9.51 -23.78 -2.82
C PRO A 76 -10.40 -24.19 -1.63
N THR A 77 -10.08 -25.36 -1.04
CA THR A 77 -10.76 -25.99 0.11
C THR A 77 -9.88 -25.93 1.36
N ASP A 78 -10.52 -25.73 2.52
CA ASP A 78 -9.94 -25.65 3.87
C ASP A 78 -9.97 -27.02 4.60
N PRO A 79 -9.03 -27.31 5.52
CA PRO A 79 -9.49 -27.68 6.87
C PRO A 79 -8.59 -27.21 8.04
N GLY A 80 -9.18 -26.47 8.99
CA GLY A 80 -9.18 -26.61 10.48
C GLY A 80 -7.82 -26.65 11.24
N THR A 81 -7.64 -26.11 12.45
CA THR A 81 -8.53 -25.79 13.58
C THR A 81 -7.84 -24.81 14.54
N GLU A 82 -8.67 -24.22 15.41
CA GLU A 82 -8.51 -23.01 16.20
C GLU A 82 -7.65 -23.15 17.46
N ASP A 83 -6.91 -22.09 17.82
CA ASP A 83 -6.71 -21.69 19.22
C ASP A 83 -6.79 -20.16 19.31
N GLN A 84 -7.93 -19.69 19.79
CA GLN A 84 -8.36 -18.29 19.78
C GLN A 84 -7.81 -17.56 21.01
N CYS A 85 -7.09 -16.45 20.82
CA CYS A 85 -6.59 -15.56 21.89
C CYS A 85 -7.17 -14.14 21.83
N TYR A 86 -8.24 -13.89 21.07
CA TYR A 86 -8.91 -12.60 21.04
C TYR A 86 -10.37 -12.75 21.45
N PRO A 87 -10.89 -11.90 22.35
CA PRO A 87 -12.33 -11.80 22.56
C PRO A 87 -12.97 -11.05 21.38
N ASP A 88 -14.21 -11.43 21.13
CA ASP A 88 -15.07 -10.99 20.04
C ASP A 88 -15.82 -9.68 20.35
N GLU A 89 -16.07 -8.94 19.26
CA GLU A 89 -16.98 -7.82 18.98
C GLU A 89 -17.05 -6.55 19.85
N GLY A 90 -17.15 -5.43 19.13
CA GLY A 90 -17.57 -4.13 19.65
C GLY A 90 -17.58 -3.07 18.55
N GLU A 91 -18.62 -3.09 17.72
CA GLU A 91 -18.98 -2.00 16.80
C GLU A 91 -19.14 -0.68 17.56
N ASP A 92 -18.56 0.41 17.05
CA ASP A 92 -19.12 1.77 16.98
C ASP A 92 -18.00 2.75 16.60
N ALA A 93 -17.97 3.16 15.34
CA ALA A 93 -17.32 4.41 14.96
C ALA A 93 -18.24 5.58 15.35
N PRO A 94 -17.67 6.72 15.75
CA PRO A 94 -18.00 7.92 14.98
C PRO A 94 -16.82 8.89 14.77
N GLY A 95 -16.64 9.26 13.50
CA GLY A 95 -16.54 10.66 13.04
C GLY A 95 -15.51 11.62 13.66
N GLY A 96 -14.46 11.90 12.88
CA GLY A 96 -14.13 13.24 12.38
C GLY A 96 -13.64 14.33 13.34
N GLY A 97 -12.36 14.71 13.17
CA GLY A 97 -11.88 16.08 13.40
C GLY A 97 -10.65 16.21 14.31
N GLU A 98 -9.66 16.98 13.84
CA GLU A 98 -8.49 17.54 14.54
C GLU A 98 -7.21 16.67 14.56
N GLY A 99 -6.45 16.78 13.47
CA GLY A 99 -4.99 16.59 13.43
C GLY A 99 -4.48 15.24 13.90
N ASN A 100 -4.50 14.24 12.99
CA ASN A 100 -3.75 12.99 13.13
C ASN A 100 -2.35 13.37 13.63
N GLY A 101 -1.86 12.79 14.74
CA GLY A 101 -0.73 13.35 15.49
C GLY A 101 0.61 13.51 14.74
N PHE A 102 0.64 13.18 13.45
CA PHE A 102 1.74 13.37 12.52
C PHE A 102 1.38 14.39 11.44
N ILE A 103 2.29 15.32 11.19
CA ILE A 103 2.10 16.44 10.26
C ILE A 103 2.99 16.20 9.04
N ASP A 104 2.43 16.43 7.85
CA ASP A 104 3.19 16.38 6.61
C ASP A 104 4.24 17.49 6.55
N SER A 105 5.48 17.09 6.35
CA SER A 105 6.52 18.02 5.94
C SER A 105 6.56 18.08 4.41
N ALA A 106 6.88 19.25 3.85
CA ALA A 106 7.08 19.38 2.40
C ALA A 106 8.10 18.35 1.92
N THR A 107 7.78 17.63 0.84
CA THR A 107 8.68 16.67 0.21
C THR A 107 9.93 17.40 -0.26
N THR A 108 11.01 17.30 0.53
CA THR A 108 12.33 17.75 0.11
C THR A 108 13.03 16.56 -0.52
N ALA A 109 13.81 16.78 -1.58
CA ALA A 109 14.63 15.72 -2.15
C ALA A 109 15.44 15.04 -1.03
N TRP A 110 15.44 13.71 -1.01
CA TRP A 110 16.24 12.96 -0.06
C TRP A 110 17.73 13.33 -0.18
N PRO A 111 18.53 13.20 0.90
CA PRO A 111 19.98 13.38 0.79
C PRO A 111 20.54 12.55 -0.35
N LEU A 112 21.52 13.06 -1.12
CA LEU A 112 22.05 12.38 -2.33
C LEU A 112 22.56 10.95 -2.10
N ARG A 113 22.90 10.59 -0.86
CA ARG A 113 23.30 9.23 -0.46
C ARG A 113 22.12 8.27 -0.27
N VAL A 114 20.89 8.75 -0.38
CA VAL A 114 19.66 7.95 -0.40
C VAL A 114 19.34 7.68 -1.87
N ASP A 115 19.85 6.56 -2.34
CA ASP A 115 19.67 6.09 -3.71
C ASP A 115 18.80 4.83 -3.67
N ASN A 116 17.66 4.86 -4.35
CA ASN A 116 16.69 3.77 -4.34
C ASN A 116 16.24 3.44 -5.77
N PRO A 117 15.96 2.17 -6.08
CA PRO A 117 15.41 1.77 -7.37
C PRO A 117 14.06 2.42 -7.69
N ARG A 118 13.21 2.67 -6.67
CA ARG A 118 11.91 3.30 -6.83
C ARG A 118 11.90 4.75 -6.32
N SER A 119 11.16 5.61 -7.01
CA SER A 119 10.89 6.98 -6.54
C SER A 119 9.98 6.98 -5.30
N THR A 120 9.88 8.12 -4.61
CA THR A 120 8.92 8.29 -3.49
C THR A 120 7.50 7.97 -3.89
N GLU A 121 7.04 8.54 -5.01
CA GLU A 121 5.70 8.32 -5.53
C GLU A 121 5.47 6.85 -5.86
N GLY A 122 6.44 6.22 -6.53
CA GLY A 122 6.36 4.80 -6.85
C GLY A 122 6.30 3.93 -5.59
N ALA A 123 7.10 4.24 -4.56
CA ALA A 123 7.14 3.45 -3.33
C ALA A 123 5.82 3.51 -2.57
N ILE A 124 5.21 4.70 -2.51
CA ILE A 124 3.86 4.91 -1.95
C ILE A 124 2.82 4.15 -2.78
N ALA A 125 2.85 4.27 -4.11
CA ALA A 125 1.92 3.58 -5.00
C ALA A 125 2.01 2.05 -4.84
N TRP A 126 3.23 1.50 -4.82
CA TRP A 126 3.45 0.08 -4.60
C TRP A 126 2.95 -0.39 -3.23
N ALA A 127 3.17 0.39 -2.18
CA ALA A 127 2.68 0.06 -0.84
C ALA A 127 1.13 0.08 -0.77
N ARG A 128 0.48 1.01 -1.49
CA ARG A 128 -0.98 1.04 -1.62
C ARG A 128 -1.50 -0.19 -2.37
N ASP A 129 -0.86 -0.57 -3.47
CA ASP A 129 -1.19 -1.78 -4.21
C ASP A 129 -1.10 -3.04 -3.33
N GLN A 130 -0.07 -3.17 -2.49
CA GLN A 130 0.04 -4.30 -1.55
C GLN A 130 -1.12 -4.36 -0.54
N ALA A 131 -1.64 -3.21 -0.11
CA ALA A 131 -2.79 -3.15 0.78
C ALA A 131 -4.10 -3.49 0.05
N GLU A 132 -4.28 -2.94 -1.15
CA GLU A 132 -5.49 -3.12 -1.97
C GLU A 132 -5.64 -4.55 -2.47
N THR A 133 -4.57 -5.12 -3.03
CA THR A 133 -4.54 -6.51 -3.49
C THR A 133 -4.67 -7.51 -2.35
N SER A 134 -4.47 -7.05 -1.11
CA SER A 134 -4.45 -7.89 0.09
C SER A 134 -3.52 -9.10 -0.11
N PHE A 135 -2.33 -8.86 -0.67
CA PHE A 135 -1.32 -9.91 -0.78
C PHE A 135 -0.88 -10.36 0.62
N SER A 136 -0.95 -11.67 0.88
CA SER A 136 -0.46 -12.28 2.12
C SER A 136 0.99 -12.73 1.99
N GLY A 137 1.72 -12.80 3.10
CA GLY A 137 3.15 -13.09 3.13
C GLY A 137 3.97 -11.98 3.78
N TRP A 138 3.33 -11.02 4.44
CA TRP A 138 3.94 -9.93 5.16
C TRP A 138 4.07 -10.16 6.66
N TYR A 139 3.71 -11.34 7.18
CA TYR A 139 3.76 -11.65 8.60
C TYR A 139 5.18 -11.48 9.15
N ARG A 140 5.31 -10.55 10.11
CA ARG A 140 6.58 -10.18 10.78
C ARG A 140 7.68 -9.75 9.81
N ARG A 141 7.31 -9.24 8.64
CA ARG A 141 8.22 -8.83 7.55
C ARG A 141 8.23 -7.32 7.31
N CYS A 142 7.88 -6.51 8.32
CA CYS A 142 7.85 -5.04 8.26
C CYS A 142 9.06 -4.41 7.55
N LEU A 143 10.29 -4.81 7.92
CA LEU A 143 11.51 -4.27 7.32
C LEU A 143 11.73 -4.75 5.87
N ALA A 144 11.31 -5.97 5.54
CA ALA A 144 11.38 -6.48 4.18
C ALA A 144 10.33 -5.80 3.28
N PHE A 145 9.14 -5.52 3.82
CA PHE A 145 8.08 -4.79 3.13
C PHE A 145 8.56 -3.40 2.73
N VAL A 146 9.08 -2.60 3.66
CA VAL A 146 9.51 -1.25 3.31
C VAL A 146 10.72 -1.24 2.36
N ALA A 147 11.62 -2.23 2.44
CA ALA A 147 12.71 -2.36 1.47
C ALA A 147 12.17 -2.67 0.06
N GLN A 148 11.21 -3.59 -0.05
CA GLN A 148 10.56 -3.94 -1.33
C GLN A 148 9.69 -2.80 -1.88
N ALA A 149 9.07 -2.00 -1.02
CA ALA A 149 8.39 -0.77 -1.41
C ALA A 149 9.35 0.23 -2.07
N TRP A 150 10.61 0.25 -1.67
CA TRP A 150 11.65 1.07 -2.30
C TRP A 150 12.39 0.37 -3.45
N GLY A 151 11.99 -0.86 -3.79
CA GLY A 151 12.47 -1.61 -4.95
C GLY A 151 13.66 -2.53 -4.67
N TRP A 152 14.00 -2.76 -3.41
CA TRP A 152 15.04 -3.71 -2.99
C TRP A 152 14.44 -5.10 -2.72
N GLY A 153 15.20 -6.17 -2.96
CA GLY A 153 14.87 -7.52 -2.51
C GLY A 153 14.93 -7.68 -0.97
N GLY A 154 15.73 -6.85 -0.28
CA GLY A 154 15.74 -6.76 1.18
C GLY A 154 16.56 -5.59 1.72
N SER A 155 16.48 -5.34 3.02
CA SER A 155 17.21 -4.22 3.67
C SER A 155 18.67 -4.52 4.01
N GLY A 156 19.07 -5.80 3.99
CA GLY A 156 20.36 -6.28 4.49
C GLY A 156 20.51 -6.29 6.01
N VAL A 157 19.48 -5.90 6.76
CA VAL A 157 19.47 -5.86 8.23
C VAL A 157 18.30 -6.68 8.77
N ASN A 158 18.50 -7.37 9.89
CA ASN A 158 17.50 -8.30 10.40
C ASN A 158 16.32 -7.61 11.12
N TYR A 159 16.57 -6.51 11.85
CA TYR A 159 15.58 -5.89 12.74
C TYR A 159 15.33 -4.42 12.38
N ALA A 160 14.08 -3.99 12.47
CA ALA A 160 13.67 -2.62 12.16
C ALA A 160 14.39 -1.60 13.05
N ILE A 161 14.47 -1.87 14.36
CA ILE A 161 15.13 -0.95 15.28
C ILE A 161 16.65 -0.89 15.07
N ASP A 162 17.27 -2.00 14.68
CA ASP A 162 18.69 -2.04 14.34
C ASP A 162 18.96 -1.26 13.06
N HIS A 163 18.06 -1.34 12.08
CA HIS A 163 18.14 -0.55 10.86
C HIS A 163 18.12 0.96 11.18
N TYR A 164 17.18 1.40 12.01
CA TYR A 164 17.13 2.81 12.46
C TYR A 164 18.40 3.23 13.18
N ARG A 165 18.83 2.48 14.19
CA ARG A 165 19.99 2.83 15.05
C ARG A 165 21.32 2.86 14.29
N GLN A 166 21.45 2.07 13.24
CA GLN A 166 22.66 2.04 12.40
C GLN A 166 22.71 3.17 11.38
N MET A 167 21.59 3.86 11.10
CA MET A 167 21.62 5.01 10.19
C MET A 167 22.50 6.13 10.75
N PRO A 168 23.14 6.94 9.88
CA PRO A 168 23.82 8.17 10.29
C PRO A 168 22.93 9.06 11.16
N ALA A 169 23.50 9.68 12.19
CA ALA A 169 22.72 10.46 13.16
C ALA A 169 21.95 11.63 12.52
N ASP A 170 22.45 12.20 11.44
CA ASP A 170 21.83 13.29 10.68
C ASP A 170 20.66 12.82 9.78
N MET A 171 20.41 11.51 9.68
CA MET A 171 19.22 10.94 9.02
C MET A 171 18.14 10.51 10.01
N ARG A 172 18.45 10.46 11.30
CA ARG A 172 17.50 10.03 12.33
C ARG A 172 16.81 11.26 12.90
N HIS A 173 15.52 11.37 12.61
CA HIS A 173 14.68 12.43 13.13
C HIS A 173 13.97 11.94 14.39
N ASP A 174 14.75 11.76 15.46
CA ASP A 174 14.31 11.20 16.74
C ASP A 174 13.12 12.02 17.30
N GLY A 175 12.01 11.34 17.59
CA GLY A 175 10.78 11.92 18.16
C GLY A 175 10.02 12.92 17.26
N SER A 176 10.54 13.27 16.08
CA SER A 176 9.90 14.23 15.19
C SER A 176 8.60 13.64 14.63
N ARG A 177 7.47 14.32 14.86
CA ARG A 177 6.18 13.99 14.24
C ARG A 177 5.88 14.79 12.98
N THR A 178 6.85 15.57 12.49
CA THR A 178 6.78 16.25 11.20
C THR A 178 7.51 15.39 10.18
N VAL A 179 6.76 14.70 9.32
CA VAL A 179 7.24 13.56 8.52
C VAL A 179 7.00 13.82 7.03
N PRO A 180 8.00 13.66 6.15
CA PRO A 180 7.79 13.73 4.71
C PRO A 180 7.17 12.44 4.16
N PRO A 181 6.22 12.51 3.21
CA PRO A 181 5.74 11.33 2.48
C PRO A 181 6.91 10.49 1.92
N GLY A 182 6.81 9.17 2.11
CA GLY A 182 7.84 8.19 1.77
C GLY A 182 8.89 7.94 2.85
N ALA A 183 8.88 8.67 3.96
CA ALA A 183 9.76 8.38 5.08
C ALA A 183 9.48 6.98 5.67
N LEU A 184 10.53 6.39 6.26
CA LEU A 184 10.40 5.21 7.10
C LEU A 184 10.17 5.66 8.53
N MET A 185 9.08 5.20 9.14
CA MET A 185 8.73 5.51 10.53
C MET A 185 9.00 4.30 11.42
N TYR A 186 9.54 4.52 12.62
CA TYR A 186 10.02 3.46 13.50
C TYR A 186 9.38 3.51 14.89
N TRP A 187 9.09 2.34 15.44
CA TRP A 187 8.56 2.17 16.79
C TRP A 187 9.31 1.07 17.56
N GLU A 188 9.40 1.25 18.87
CA GLU A 188 9.75 0.19 19.81
C GLU A 188 8.47 -0.50 20.28
N THR A 189 8.40 -1.82 20.11
CA THR A 189 7.20 -2.62 20.44
C THR A 189 7.38 -3.46 21.70
N GLY A 190 8.46 -3.24 22.46
CA GLY A 190 8.86 -4.08 23.60
C GLY A 190 9.53 -5.40 23.20
N GLY A 191 9.44 -5.80 21.93
CA GLY A 191 10.19 -6.90 21.35
C GLY A 191 11.47 -6.44 20.64
N ARG A 192 12.45 -7.34 20.49
CA ARG A 192 13.77 -7.04 19.88
C ARG A 192 13.71 -6.44 18.48
N ALA A 193 12.65 -6.73 17.71
CA ALA A 193 12.58 -6.35 16.31
C ALA A 193 12.34 -4.85 16.14
N GLY A 194 11.60 -4.24 17.07
CA GLY A 194 10.87 -3.00 16.81
C GLY A 194 9.83 -3.17 15.71
N HIS A 195 9.41 -2.06 15.13
CA HIS A 195 8.54 -2.01 13.95
C HIS A 195 8.93 -0.86 13.02
N VAL A 196 8.68 -1.04 11.73
CA VAL A 196 8.84 0.01 10.71
C VAL A 196 7.66 0.01 9.76
N ALA A 197 7.23 1.19 9.34
CA ALA A 197 6.18 1.38 8.34
C ALA A 197 6.58 2.46 7.32
N LEU A 198 5.94 2.44 6.16
CA LEU A 198 6.12 3.47 5.13
C LEU A 198 5.08 4.57 5.34
N TYR A 199 5.53 5.83 5.50
CA TYR A 199 4.63 6.98 5.58
C TYR A 199 4.11 7.36 4.20
N LEU A 200 2.80 7.54 4.07
CA LEU A 200 2.14 7.82 2.79
C LEU A 200 1.76 9.29 2.61
N GLY A 201 1.93 10.11 3.66
CA GLY A 201 1.33 11.45 3.76
C GLY A 201 0.00 11.42 4.51
N ASP A 202 -0.50 12.61 4.84
CA ASP A 202 -1.79 12.85 5.51
C ASP A 202 -1.98 12.06 6.83
N GLY A 203 -0.88 11.82 7.56
CA GLY A 203 -0.90 11.04 8.81
C GLY A 203 -1.00 9.52 8.60
N LEU A 204 -1.03 9.02 7.36
CA LEU A 204 -1.25 7.63 7.04
C LEU A 204 0.06 6.85 6.84
N ILE A 205 0.04 5.57 7.21
CA ILE A 205 1.11 4.61 6.95
C ILE A 205 0.58 3.36 6.23
N ALA A 206 1.44 2.73 5.43
CA ALA A 206 1.28 1.34 5.05
C ALA A 206 2.11 0.48 6.02
N SER A 207 1.45 -0.44 6.71
CA SER A 207 2.07 -1.29 7.72
C SER A 207 1.55 -2.71 7.63
N ASN A 208 2.42 -3.68 7.88
CA ASN A 208 1.99 -5.06 8.06
C ASN A 208 1.42 -5.29 9.48
N ASP A 209 0.61 -6.33 9.63
CA ASP A 209 0.18 -6.91 10.91
C ASP A 209 -0.65 -5.99 11.84
N ILE A 210 -1.21 -4.88 11.35
CA ILE A 210 -1.85 -3.85 12.19
C ILE A 210 -3.35 -4.04 12.40
N LEU A 211 -4.15 -4.19 11.33
CA LEU A 211 -5.56 -4.56 11.46
C LEU A 211 -5.74 -6.07 11.44
N ARG A 212 -4.88 -6.74 10.66
CA ARG A 212 -4.90 -8.19 10.47
C ARG A 212 -3.48 -8.73 10.25
N PRO A 213 -3.18 -9.95 10.71
CA PRO A 213 -1.88 -10.56 10.52
C PRO A 213 -1.63 -10.90 9.04
N ASP A 214 -0.38 -10.82 8.62
CA ASP A 214 0.15 -11.26 7.32
C ASP A 214 -0.13 -10.37 6.10
N TYR A 215 -0.90 -9.28 6.28
CA TYR A 215 -1.25 -8.33 5.22
C TYR A 215 -0.68 -6.94 5.50
N ILE A 216 -0.67 -6.11 4.46
CA ILE A 216 -0.48 -4.66 4.58
C ILE A 216 -1.85 -4.01 4.73
N ASP A 217 -1.98 -3.12 5.71
CA ASP A 217 -3.14 -2.24 5.86
C ASP A 217 -2.66 -0.78 5.82
N ILE A 218 -3.54 0.11 5.34
CA ILE A 218 -3.34 1.55 5.41
C ILE A 218 -4.14 2.08 6.60
N VAL A 219 -3.44 2.68 7.55
CA VAL A 219 -4.04 3.18 8.79
C VAL A 219 -3.40 4.49 9.21
N ASP A 220 -4.03 5.19 10.15
CA ASP A 220 -3.39 6.30 10.85
C ASP A 220 -2.11 5.83 11.55
N ALA A 221 -1.03 6.61 11.44
CA ALA A 221 0.27 6.27 12.02
C ALA A 221 0.20 6.11 13.56
N THR A 222 -0.77 6.77 14.20
CA THR A 222 -1.03 6.63 15.65
C THR A 222 -1.54 5.24 16.03
N GLU A 223 -2.09 4.45 15.09
CA GLU A 223 -2.62 3.11 15.38
C GLU A 223 -1.56 2.15 15.93
N ILE A 224 -0.30 2.31 15.53
CA ILE A 224 0.82 1.53 16.09
C ILE A 224 0.98 1.79 17.59
N GLU A 225 0.84 3.05 18.02
CA GLU A 225 0.94 3.44 19.43
C GLU A 225 -0.31 3.00 20.20
N THR A 226 -1.50 3.25 19.65
CA THR A 226 -2.79 3.02 20.35
C THR A 226 -3.14 1.54 20.45
N ARG A 227 -2.88 0.73 19.42
CA ARG A 227 -3.23 -0.70 19.42
C ARG A 227 -2.20 -1.57 20.09
N TRP A 228 -0.90 -1.28 19.89
CA TRP A 228 0.17 -2.15 20.38
C TRP A 228 0.83 -1.63 21.65
N GLY A 229 0.51 -0.42 22.10
CA GLY A 229 1.24 0.24 23.18
C GLY A 229 2.71 0.52 22.81
N ALA A 230 3.01 0.61 21.51
CA ALA A 230 4.36 0.83 21.02
C ALA A 230 4.80 2.29 21.26
N THR A 231 6.10 2.49 21.42
CA THR A 231 6.68 3.82 21.58
C THR A 231 7.25 4.31 20.26
N TYR A 232 6.74 5.43 19.74
CA TYR A 232 7.31 6.07 18.55
C TYR A 232 8.75 6.51 18.80
N VAL A 233 9.66 6.12 17.89
CA VAL A 233 11.09 6.43 17.99
C VAL A 233 11.43 7.66 17.17
N GLY A 234 10.90 7.75 15.95
CA GLY A 234 11.23 8.78 14.99
C GLY A 234 11.09 8.29 13.55
N TRP A 235 11.43 9.14 12.60
CA TRP A 235 11.48 8.78 11.18
C TRP A 235 12.89 8.92 10.61
N ALA A 236 13.11 8.29 9.46
CA ALA A 236 14.31 8.47 8.66
C ALA A 236 14.00 8.42 7.16
N PRO A 237 14.88 8.99 6.31
CA PRO A 237 14.83 8.75 4.87
C PRO A 237 14.90 7.25 4.54
N PRO A 238 14.43 6.84 3.36
CA PRO A 238 14.44 5.45 2.90
C PRO A 238 15.87 4.98 2.52
N TYR A 239 16.75 4.90 3.50
CA TYR A 239 18.16 4.63 3.31
C TYR A 239 18.48 3.14 3.58
N PHE A 240 18.83 2.40 2.53
CA PHE A 240 19.13 0.96 2.58
C PHE A 240 20.56 0.66 2.11
N PRO A 241 21.60 1.01 2.88
CA PRO A 241 23.00 0.87 2.44
C PRO A 241 23.48 -0.58 2.26
N ALA A 242 22.75 -1.54 2.83
CA ALA A 242 23.00 -2.98 2.68
C ALA A 242 21.89 -3.66 1.85
N GLY A 243 21.08 -2.88 1.13
CA GLY A 243 20.05 -3.40 0.24
C GLY A 243 20.62 -4.22 -0.91
N TRP A 244 19.85 -5.20 -1.38
CA TRP A 244 20.18 -6.08 -2.50
C TRP A 244 18.96 -6.34 -3.36
#